data_AF-A0A0W0F4A9-F1
#
_entry.id   AF-A0A0W0F4A9-F1
#
_cell.length_a   1.000
_cell.length_b   1.000
_cell.length_c   1.000
_cell.angle_alpha   90.00
_cell.angle_beta   90.00
_cell.angle_gamma   90.00
#
_symmetry.space_group_name_H-M   'P 1'
#
loop_
_entity.id
_entity.type
_entity.pdbx_description
1 polymer ?
#
loop_
_entity_poly.entity_id
_entity_poly.type
_entity_poly.pdbx_seq_one_letter_code
_entity_poly.pdbx_strand_id
1 'polypeptide(L)' 'MSDEIFPGDIVAVNNGVSGRREGLVVGSHIDYMGRQIIEVQMDGGEVYHHW' A
#
# COMPACT_ATOMS: atom_id res chain seq x y z
N MET A 1 7.28 -15.81 -11.87
CA MET A 1 6.87 -15.08 -10.66
C MET A 1 6.19 -13.83 -11.19
N SER A 2 4.87 -13.76 -11.11
CA SER A 2 4.13 -12.54 -11.50
C SER A 2 4.47 -11.44 -10.51
N ASP A 3 4.74 -10.21 -10.98
CA ASP A 3 4.89 -9.01 -10.13
C ASP A 3 3.51 -8.53 -9.60
N GLU A 4 2.64 -9.49 -9.29
CA GLU A 4 1.31 -9.21 -8.77
C GLU A 4 1.42 -8.83 -7.30
N ILE A 5 0.77 -7.73 -6.95
CA ILE A 5 0.76 -7.17 -5.60
C ILE A 5 -0.56 -7.53 -4.94
N PHE A 6 -0.48 -8.22 -3.81
CA PHE A 6 -1.64 -8.70 -3.04
C PHE A 6 -1.69 -8.08 -1.64
N PRO A 7 -2.89 -8.05 -1.01
CA PRO A 7 -3.00 -7.74 0.41
C PRO A 7 -2.09 -8.63 1.26
N GLY A 8 -1.32 -8.03 2.15
CA GLY A 8 -0.30 -8.70 2.97
C GLY A 8 1.14 -8.45 2.50
N ASP A 9 1.34 -8.03 1.26
CA ASP A 9 2.68 -7.70 0.76
C ASP A 9 3.21 -6.40 1.39
N ILE A 10 4.52 -6.36 1.64
CA ILE A 10 5.23 -5.11 1.99
C ILE A 10 5.79 -4.51 0.71
N VAL A 11 5.43 -3.26 0.45
CA VAL A 11 5.85 -2.54 -0.76
C VAL A 11 6.59 -1.25 -0.40
N ALA A 12 7.52 -0.85 -1.26
CA ALA A 12 8.17 0.45 -1.17
C ALA A 12 7.44 1.46 -2.07
N VAL A 13 6.81 2.46 -1.47
CA VAL A 13 6.15 3.56 -2.16
C VAL A 13 7.14 4.71 -2.35
N ASN A 14 7.25 5.19 -3.59
CA ASN A 14 8.02 6.39 -3.91
C ASN A 14 7.08 7.41 -4.54
N ASN A 15 6.70 8.44 -3.77
CA ASN A 15 5.75 9.47 -4.21
C ASN A 15 6.42 10.82 -4.51
N GLY A 16 7.75 10.87 -4.61
CA GLY A 16 8.53 12.08 -4.90
C GLY A 16 8.55 13.14 -3.80
N VAL A 17 7.46 13.28 -3.03
CA VAL A 17 7.29 14.30 -1.98
C VAL A 17 7.86 13.84 -0.64
N SER A 18 7.68 12.57 -0.27
CA SER A 18 8.13 11.99 1.01
C SER A 18 9.30 11.01 0.87
N GLY A 19 9.89 10.90 -0.32
CA GLY A 19 10.92 9.92 -0.63
C GLY A 19 10.37 8.49 -0.69
N ARG A 20 11.28 7.51 -0.60
CA ARG A 20 10.95 6.08 -0.57
C ARG A 20 10.56 5.68 0.86
N ARG A 21 9.37 5.12 1.03
CA ARG A 21 8.87 4.61 2.31
C ARG A 21 8.21 3.24 2.13
N GLU A 22 8.32 2.39 3.14
CA GLU A 22 7.66 1.08 3.13
C GLU A 22 6.25 1.17 3.72
N GLY A 23 5.39 0.25 3.30
CA GLY A 23 4.04 0.11 3.83
C GLY A 23 3.42 -1.24 3.48
N LEU A 24 2.38 -1.59 4.22
CA LEU A 24 1.61 -2.82 4.06
C LEU A 24 0.49 -2.62 3.04
N VAL A 25 0.39 -3.50 2.06
CA VAL A 25 -0.76 -3.54 1.15
C VAL A 25 -1.98 -4.08 1.90
N VAL A 26 -3.04 -3.28 1.96
CA VAL A 26 -4.30 -3.64 2.64
C VAL A 26 -5.45 -3.90 1.67
N GLY A 27 -5.31 -3.47 0.41
CA GLY A 27 -6.31 -3.65 -0.62
C GLY A 27 -5.76 -3.40 -2.03
N SER A 28 -6.44 -3.97 -3.02
CA SER A 28 -6.18 -3.71 -4.43
C SER A 28 -7.46 -3.82 -5.25
N HIS A 29 -7.61 -2.94 -6.24
CA HIS A 29 -8.72 -2.98 -7.19
C HIS A 29 -8.34 -2.37 -8.54
N ILE A 30 -9.15 -2.64 -9.56
CA ILE A 30 -9.00 -2.06 -10.89
C ILE A 30 -10.00 -0.92 -11.05
N ASP A 31 -9.52 0.26 -11.47
CA ASP A 31 -10.40 1.39 -11.75
C ASP A 31 -11.09 1.26 -13.13
N TYR A 32 -11.97 2.22 -13.45
CA TYR A 32 -12.71 2.22 -14.72
C TYR A 32 -11.81 2.34 -15.97
N MET A 33 -10.55 2.75 -15.82
CA MET A 33 -9.55 2.86 -16.90
C MET A 33 -8.67 1.61 -16.99
N GLY A 34 -8.92 0.56 -16.20
CA GLY A 34 -8.12 -0.66 -16.21
C GLY A 34 -6.80 -0.53 -15.44
N ARG A 35 -6.59 0.52 -14.66
CA ARG A 35 -5.37 0.71 -13.87
C ARG A 35 -5.51 -0.02 -12.54
N GLN A 36 -4.43 -0.67 -12.10
CA GLN A 36 -4.36 -1.22 -10.76
C GLN A 36 -4.13 -0.11 -9.74
N ILE A 37 -5.04 -0.02 -8.78
CA ILE A 37 -4.95 0.84 -7.61
C ILE A 37 -4.59 -0.03 -6.43
N ILE A 38 -3.54 0.36 -5.69
CA ILE A 38 -3.09 -0.32 -4.47
C ILE A 38 -3.33 0.60 -3.29
N GLU A 39 -3.97 0.07 -2.26
CA GLU A 39 -4.16 0.74 -0.98
C GLU A 39 -3.06 0.29 -0.03
N VAL A 40 -2.22 1.24 0.39
CA VAL A 40 -1.04 0.97 1.23
C VAL A 40 -1.17 1.71 2.57
N GLN A 41 -1.14 0.95 3.66
CA GLN A 41 -0.98 1.49 5.00
C GLN A 41 0.51 1.78 5.24
N MET A 42 0.86 3.07 5.26
CA MET A 42 2.23 3.51 5.52
C MET A 42 2.59 3.33 7.00
N ASP A 43 3.81 2.87 7.28
CA ASP A 43 4.31 2.82 8.66
C ASP A 43 4.43 4.24 9.22
N GLY A 44 3.59 4.55 10.22
CA GLY A 44 3.46 5.88 10.82
C GLY A 44 2.06 6.25 11.34
N GLY A 45 1.07 5.34 11.26
CA GLY A 45 -0.26 5.53 11.85
C GLY A 45 -0.34 5.03 13.31
N GLU A 46 -0.92 5.84 14.19
CA GLU A 46 -1.12 5.53 15.61
C GLU A 46 -1.81 4.16 15.79
N VAL A 47 -1.17 3.27 16.55
CA VAL A 47 -1.79 2.01 16.98
C VAL A 47 -2.74 2.33 18.13
N TYR A 48 -4.03 2.51 17.82
CA TYR A 48 -5.05 2.72 18.84
C TYR A 48 -5.39 1.40 19.53
N HIS A 49 -5.05 1.29 20.82
CA HIS A 49 -5.53 0.23 21.69
C HIS A 49 -6.67 0.81 22.56
N HIS A 50 -7.83 0.14 22.58
CA HIS A 50 -8.92 0.42 23.52
C HIS A 50 -9.28 -0.86 24.29
N TRP A 51 -9.83 -0.72 25.50
CA TRP A 51 -10.20 -1.82 26.40
C TRP A 51 -11.70 -2.11 26.35
#